data_AF-G9EJL3-F1
#
_entry.id   AF-G9EJL3-F1
#
_cell.length_a   1.000
_cell.length_b   1.000
_cell.length_c   1.000
_cell.angle_alpha   90.00
_cell.angle_beta   90.00
_cell.angle_gamma   90.00
#
_symmetry.space_group_name_H-M   'P 1'
#
loop_
_entity.id
_entity.type
_entity.pdbx_description
1 polymer ?
#
loop_
_entity_poly.entity_id
_entity_poly.type
_entity_poly.pdbx_seq_one_letter_code
_entity_poly.pdbx_strand_id
1 'polypeptide(L)'
;MHELHTACIHGNPQHARDALLTWARLHWPDAPMLNLMDVTRLITDASLKKQVQILSQALYQDAGKNLWRGDELWRSVQNLKQTTYSAKNKTTILPPINPA
;
A
#
# COMPACT_ATOMS: atom_id res chain seq x y z
N MET A 1 11.82 -2.90 0.42
CA MET A 1 10.62 -2.97 1.31
C MET A 1 10.85 -2.33 2.67
N HIS A 2 12.08 -2.28 3.19
CA HIS A 2 12.39 -1.64 4.46
C HIS A 2 12.07 -0.14 4.50
N GLU A 3 12.32 0.61 3.43
CA GLU A 3 12.11 2.07 3.40
C GLU A 3 10.67 2.51 3.67
N LEU A 4 9.68 1.82 3.09
CA LEU A 4 8.28 2.13 3.35
C LEU A 4 7.89 1.84 4.81
N HIS A 5 8.41 0.75 5.38
CA HIS A 5 8.16 0.42 6.78
C HIS A 5 8.81 1.45 7.72
N THR A 6 10.06 1.83 7.46
CA THR A 6 10.78 2.85 8.23
C THR A 6 10.09 4.20 8.14
N ALA A 7 9.68 4.64 6.95
CA ALA A 7 8.97 5.90 6.76
C ALA A 7 7.61 5.92 7.49
N CYS A 8 6.90 4.78 7.50
CA CYS A 8 5.67 4.59 8.25
C CYS A 8 5.89 4.65 9.77
N ILE A 9 6.93 4.00 10.30
CA ILE A 9 7.25 4.01 11.74
C ILE A 9 7.69 5.40 12.19
N HIS A 10 8.50 6.08 11.38
CA HIS A 10 9.04 7.41 11.71
C HIS A 10 7.99 8.51 11.63
N GLY A 11 6.76 8.21 11.20
CA GLY A 11 5.69 9.19 11.10
C GLY A 11 6.01 10.34 10.14
N ASN A 12 6.85 10.10 9.13
CA ASN A 12 7.21 11.12 8.15
C ASN A 12 6.37 10.93 6.88
N PRO A 13 5.29 11.72 6.68
CA PRO A 13 4.39 11.54 5.55
C PRO A 13 5.08 11.83 4.20
N GLN A 14 6.05 12.75 4.16
CA GLN A 14 6.77 13.03 2.91
C GLN A 14 7.62 11.83 2.48
N HIS A 15 8.33 11.25 3.45
CA HIS A 15 9.14 10.07 3.20
C HIS A 15 8.28 8.85 2.86
N ALA A 16 7.11 8.71 3.51
CA ALA A 16 6.16 7.64 3.24
C ALA A 16 5.58 7.74 1.82
N ARG A 17 5.32 8.96 1.32
CA ARG A 17 4.91 9.19 -0.07
C ARG A 17 5.93 8.67 -1.06
N ASP A 18 7.19 9.08 -0.93
CA ASP A 18 8.26 8.71 -1.86
C ASP A 18 8.51 7.19 -1.84
N ALA A 19 8.52 6.59 -0.65
CA ALA A 19 8.64 5.14 -0.51
C ALA A 19 7.42 4.41 -1.10
N LEU A 20 6.21 4.96 -0.98
CA LEU A 20 4.99 4.37 -1.53
C LEU A 20 4.97 4.46 -3.05
N LEU A 21 5.38 5.59 -3.64
CA LEU A 21 5.52 5.75 -5.08
C LEU A 21 6.54 4.75 -5.64
N THR A 22 7.69 4.62 -4.98
CA THR A 22 8.72 3.64 -5.36
C THR A 22 8.18 2.22 -5.32
N TRP A 23 7.47 1.85 -4.24
CA TRP A 23 6.82 0.55 -4.14
C TRP A 23 5.77 0.33 -5.24
N ALA A 24 4.95 1.34 -5.54
CA ALA A 24 3.90 1.24 -6.54
C ALA A 24 4.50 1.05 -7.94
N ARG A 25 5.56 1.79 -8.31
CA ARG A 25 6.28 1.61 -9.59
C ARG A 25 6.83 0.20 -9.77
N LEU A 26 7.23 -0.46 -8.69
CA LEU A 26 7.67 -1.86 -8.72
C LEU A 26 6.49 -2.85 -8.87
N HIS A 27 5.30 -2.48 -8.40
CA HIS A 27 4.12 -3.35 -8.46
C HIS A 27 3.34 -3.20 -9.78
N TRP A 28 3.30 -1.99 -10.33
CA TRP A 28 2.70 -1.69 -11.64
C TRP A 28 3.70 -0.96 -12.54
N PRO A 29 4.69 -1.66 -13.11
CA PRO A 29 5.66 -1.06 -14.01
C PRO A 29 5.03 -0.54 -15.32
N ASP A 30 3.91 -1.14 -15.75
CA ASP A 30 3.16 -0.75 -16.95
C ASP A 30 2.32 0.52 -16.79
N ALA A 31 2.08 0.99 -15.57
CA ALA A 31 1.24 2.16 -15.31
C ALA A 31 2.11 3.37 -14.94
N PRO A 32 2.11 4.45 -15.74
CA PRO A 32 2.85 5.67 -15.41
C PRO A 32 2.17 6.38 -14.24
N MET A 33 2.70 6.17 -13.04
CA MET A 33 2.29 6.87 -11.82
C MET A 33 3.24 8.00 -11.53
N LEU A 34 2.72 9.21 -11.38
CA LEU A 34 3.50 10.40 -11.01
C LEU A 34 3.19 10.88 -9.58
N ASN A 35 2.04 10.49 -9.04
CA ASN A 35 1.57 10.95 -7.73
C ASN A 35 0.73 9.90 -6.97
N LEU A 36 0.39 10.22 -5.72
CA LEU A 36 -0.43 9.36 -4.85
C LEU A 36 -1.84 9.12 -5.39
N MET A 37 -2.39 10.06 -6.16
CA MET A 37 -3.71 9.93 -6.77
C MET A 37 -3.71 8.86 -7.88
N ASP A 38 -2.63 8.73 -8.64
CA ASP A 38 -2.48 7.66 -9.62
C ASP A 38 -2.39 6.29 -8.94
N VAL A 39 -1.62 6.21 -7.85
CA VAL A 39 -1.50 5.00 -7.02
C VAL A 39 -2.87 4.57 -6.49
N THR A 40 -3.65 5.51 -5.94
CA THR A 40 -5.02 5.19 -5.49
C THR A 40 -5.94 4.75 -6.62
N ARG A 41 -5.77 5.18 -7.87
CA ARG A 41 -6.61 4.67 -8.97
C ARG A 41 -6.33 3.19 -9.28
N LEU A 42 -5.07 2.77 -9.16
CA LEU A 42 -4.63 1.40 -9.47
C LEU A 42 -4.90 0.41 -8.34
N ILE A 43 -4.88 0.89 -7.09
CA ILE A 43 -5.19 0.04 -5.93
C ILE A 43 -6.67 -0.38 -6.00
N THR A 44 -6.91 -1.69 -5.96
CA THR A 44 -8.26 -2.26 -5.86
C THR A 44 -8.74 -2.34 -4.40
N ASP A 45 -7.81 -2.47 -3.45
CA ASP A 45 -8.12 -2.57 -2.03
C ASP A 45 -8.61 -1.23 -1.43
N ALA A 46 -9.83 -1.25 -0.88
CA ALA A 46 -10.47 -0.06 -0.31
C ALA A 46 -9.74 0.46 0.94
N SER A 47 -9.15 -0.42 1.76
CA SER A 47 -8.45 -0.05 2.98
C SER A 47 -7.18 0.73 2.65
N LEU A 48 -6.38 0.20 1.73
CA LEU A 48 -5.18 0.86 1.26
C LEU A 48 -5.51 2.18 0.54
N LYS A 49 -6.54 2.20 -0.32
CA LYS A 49 -7.03 3.45 -0.94
C LYS A 49 -7.28 4.54 0.09
N LYS A 50 -8.04 4.20 1.15
CA LYS A 50 -8.36 5.12 2.24
C LYS A 50 -7.10 5.64 2.94
N GLN A 51 -6.16 4.78 3.27
CA GLN A 51 -4.92 5.17 3.93
C GLN A 51 -4.04 6.09 3.06
N VAL A 52 -3.97 5.84 1.75
CA VAL A 52 -3.23 6.71 0.82
C VAL A 52 -3.92 8.07 0.65
N GLN A 53 -5.26 8.13 0.68
CA GLN A 53 -5.99 9.39 0.69
C GLN A 53 -5.74 10.19 1.98
N ILE A 54 -5.73 9.54 3.14
CA ILE A 54 -5.40 10.18 4.43
C ILE A 54 -3.96 10.72 4.39
N LEU A 55 -3.01 9.96 3.86
CA LEU A 55 -1.64 10.42 3.66
C LEU A 55 -1.58 11.66 2.76
N SER A 56 -2.30 11.64 1.63
CA SER A 56 -2.37 12.79 0.72
C SER A 56 -2.97 14.01 1.40
N GLN A 57 -4.02 13.85 2.21
CA GLN A 57 -4.59 14.94 2.99
C GLN A 57 -3.57 15.46 4.01
N ALA A 58 -2.90 14.59 4.75
CA ALA A 58 -1.86 14.97 5.70
C ALA A 58 -0.67 15.74 5.09
N LEU A 59 -0.41 15.53 3.80
CA LEU A 59 0.69 16.18 3.08
C LEU A 59 0.31 17.54 2.47
N TYR A 60 -0.92 17.66 1.98
CA TYR A 60 -1.34 18.81 1.17
C TYR A 60 -2.42 19.65 1.83
N GLN A 61 -3.17 19.09 2.78
CA GLN A 61 -4.09 19.83 3.62
C GLN A 61 -3.40 20.07 4.96
N ASP A 62 -3.17 21.34 5.27
CA ASP A 62 -2.71 21.81 6.58
C ASP A 62 -3.84 21.62 7.60
N ALA A 63 -4.16 20.37 7.89
CA ALA A 63 -5.11 20.00 8.92
C ALA A 63 -4.29 19.84 10.19
N GLY A 64 -4.32 20.85 11.07
CA GLY A 64 -3.67 20.88 12.39
C GLY A 64 -4.02 19.72 13.35
N LYS A 65 -4.67 18.67 12.86
CA LYS A 65 -4.79 17.32 13.43
C LYS A 65 -4.42 16.31 12.34
N ASN A 66 -3.14 16.03 12.22
CA ASN A 66 -2.66 15.03 11.27
C ASN A 66 -3.14 13.62 11.72
N LEU A 67 -4.23 13.15 11.11
CA LEU A 67 -4.85 11.85 11.38
C LEU A 67 -4.09 10.68 10.73
N TRP A 68 -3.06 10.96 9.94
CA TRP A 68 -2.31 9.93 9.26
C TRP A 68 -1.49 9.10 10.25
N ARG A 69 -1.62 7.78 10.11
CA ARG A 69 -0.90 6.78 10.89
C ARG A 69 -0.12 5.88 9.96
N GLY A 70 1.20 6.00 9.97
CA GLY A 70 2.05 5.17 9.11
C GLY A 70 1.90 3.67 9.38
N ASP A 71 1.61 3.26 10.62
CA ASP A 71 1.37 1.86 10.97
C ASP A 71 0.17 1.25 10.22
N GLU A 72 -0.93 2.00 10.08
CA GLU A 72 -2.13 1.56 9.38
C GLU A 72 -1.93 1.48 7.87
N LEU A 73 -1.16 2.43 7.32
CA LEU A 73 -0.77 2.41 5.91
C LEU A 73 0.09 1.18 5.60
N TRP A 74 1.09 0.90 6.43
CA TRP A 74 1.95 -0.27 6.26
C TRP A 74 1.17 -1.59 6.34
N ARG A 75 0.26 -1.73 7.32
CA ARG A 75 -0.63 -2.91 7.42
C ARG A 75 -1.46 -3.10 6.15
N SER A 76 -2.04 -2.02 5.62
CA SER A 76 -2.84 -2.08 4.40
C SER A 76 -2.01 -2.49 3.17
N VAL A 77 -0.76 -2.01 3.06
CA VAL A 77 0.16 -2.42 1.99
C VAL A 77 0.55 -3.91 2.11
N GLN A 78 0.75 -4.41 3.33
CA GLN A 78 1.05 -5.83 3.56
C GLN A 78 -0.14 -6.73 3.17
N ASN A 79 -1.37 -6.32 3.51
CA ASN A 79 -2.58 -7.04 3.11
C ASN A 79 -2.71 -7.11 1.58
N LEU A 80 -2.39 -6.02 0.86
CA LEU A 80 -2.40 -6.04 -0.60
C LEU A 80 -1.37 -7.04 -1.15
N LYS A 81 -0.15 -7.07 -0.62
CA LYS A 81 0.88 -8.03 -1.08
C LYS A 81 0.45 -9.48 -0.89
N GLN A 82 -0.20 -9.77 0.24
CA GLN A 82 -0.73 -11.11 0.48
C GLN A 82 -1.82 -11.47 -0.52
N THR A 83 -2.74 -10.56 -0.85
CA THR A 83 -3.79 -10.86 -1.84
C THR A 83 -3.24 -11.08 -3.25
N THR A 84 -2.27 -10.27 -3.71
CA THR A 84 -1.68 -10.44 -5.05
C THR A 84 -0.82 -11.71 -5.13
N TYR A 85 -0.14 -12.09 -4.05
CA TYR A 85 0.63 -13.34 -3.99
C TYR A 85 -0.29 -14.57 -3.95
N SER A 86 -1.42 -14.48 -3.24
CA SER A 86 -2.44 -15.54 -3.22
C SER A 86 -3.20 -15.66 -4.54
N ALA A 87 -3.35 -14.58 -5.31
CA ALA A 87 -4.02 -14.62 -6.62
C ALA A 87 -3.18 -15.34 -7.70
N LYS A 88 -1.84 -15.31 -7.62
CA LYS A 88 -0.96 -16.10 -8.50
C LYS A 88 -0.90 -17.59 -8.17
N ASN A 89 -1.43 -18.02 -7.02
CA ASN A 89 -1.53 -19.43 -6.63
C ASN A 89 -2.94 -20.01 -6.78
N LYS A 90 -3.81 -19.36 -7.57
CA LYS A 90 -5.15 -19.87 -7.87
C LYS A 90 -5.33 -20.23 -9.35
N THR A 91 -4.34 -20.89 -9.93
CA THR A 91 -4.46 -21.63 -11.22
C THR A 91 -3.49 -22.82 -11.26
N THR A 92 -3.43 -23.59 -10.15
CA THR A 92 -2.71 -24.87 -9.89
C THR A 92 -2.25 -24.72 -8.44
N ILE A 93 -2.94 -25.17 -7.40
CA ILE A 93 -3.32 -26.55 -7.08
C ILE A 93 -4.50 -26.49 -6.08
N LEU A 94 -5.60 -27.17 -6.39
CA LEU A 94 -6.50 -27.76 -5.40
C LEU A 94 -6.45 -29.28 -5.62
N PRO A 95 -6.72 -30.12 -4.62
CA PRO A 95 -6.01 -30.35 -3.35
C PRO A 95 -5.38 -31.77 -3.35
N PRO A 96 -4.86 -32.28 -2.22
CA PRO A 96 -5.67 -33.29 -1.58
C PRO A 96 -5.88 -33.02 -0.08
N ILE A 97 -7.14 -33.14 0.32
CA ILE A 97 -7.52 -33.59 1.66
C ILE A 97 -6.75 -34.90 1.94
N ASN A 98 -6.08 -35.00 3.08
CA ASN A 98 -5.64 -36.27 3.63
C ASN A 98 -5.59 -36.19 5.17
N PRO A 99 -5.64 -37.34 5.89
CA PRO A 99 -6.58 -37.55 6.98
C PRO A 99 -5.84 -37.81 8.30
N ALA A 100 -6.60 -37.92 9.39
CA ALA A 100 -6.28 -38.81 10.50
C ALA A 100 -7.59 -39.26 11.14
#